data_AF-A0A2P5K779-F1
#
_entry.id   AF-A0A2P5K779-F1
#
_cell.length_a   1.000
_cell.length_b   1.000
_cell.length_c   1.000
_cell.angle_alpha   90.00
_cell.angle_beta   90.00
_cell.angle_gamma   90.00
#
_symmetry.space_group_name_H-M   'P 1'
#
loop_
_entity.id
_entity.type
_entity.pdbx_description
1 polymer ?
#
loop_
_entity_poly.entity_id
_entity_poly.type
_entity_poly.pdbx_seq_one_letter_code
_entity_poly.pdbx_strand_id
1 'polypeptide(L)' 'MAVEFRTRYMNTAVRSAILQLGVKQDGSLCNHLVAADGSYRDTVVLSILESEWPVVCNNLCFWLQRDPAW' A
#
# COMPACT_ATOMS: atom_id res chain seq x y z
N MET A 1 7.73 14.30 7.11
CA MET A 1 8.11 12.91 7.50
C MET A 1 7.40 11.91 6.55
N ALA A 2 7.90 10.67 6.42
CA ALA A 2 7.31 9.65 5.53
C ALA A 2 6.74 8.47 6.33
N VAL A 3 5.62 7.90 5.89
CA VAL A 3 5.03 6.68 6.45
C VAL A 3 5.10 5.58 5.39
N GLU A 4 5.64 4.42 5.78
CA GLU A 4 5.85 3.27 4.90
C GLU A 4 4.78 2.19 5.09
N PHE A 5 4.36 1.58 3.99
CA PHE A 5 3.55 0.36 3.95
C PHE A 5 4.32 -0.74 3.21
N ARG A 6 4.19 -1.97 3.70
CA ARG A 6 4.83 -3.15 3.11
C ARG A 6 3.79 -4.23 2.87
N THR A 7 3.70 -4.73 1.64
CA THR A 7 2.79 -5.80 1.27
C THR A 7 3.48 -6.81 0.37
N ARG A 8 2.93 -8.04 0.29
CA ARG A 8 3.47 -9.04 -0.63
C ARG A 8 3.23 -8.61 -2.07
N TYR A 9 4.21 -8.83 -2.95
CA TYR A 9 4.08 -8.56 -4.39
C TYR A 9 2.85 -9.20 -5.04
N MET A 10 2.48 -10.41 -4.61
CA MET A 10 1.31 -11.13 -5.14
C MET A 10 -0.04 -10.58 -4.68
N ASN A 11 -0.10 -9.76 -3.62
CA ASN A 11 -1.34 -9.16 -3.13
C ASN A 11 -1.74 -7.95 -3.98
N THR A 12 -2.12 -8.21 -5.22
CA THR A 12 -2.50 -7.18 -6.20
C THR A 12 -3.72 -6.39 -5.76
N ALA A 13 -4.70 -7.01 -5.08
CA ALA A 13 -5.89 -6.32 -4.58
C ALA A 13 -5.54 -5.19 -3.60
N VAL A 14 -4.73 -5.49 -2.59
CA VAL A 14 -4.28 -4.50 -1.60
C VAL A 14 -3.40 -3.44 -2.25
N ARG A 15 -2.48 -3.84 -3.13
CA ARG A 15 -1.61 -2.89 -3.84
C ARG A 15 -2.43 -1.91 -4.68
N SER A 16 -3.38 -2.41 -5.47
CA SER A 16 -4.25 -1.57 -6.30
C SER A 16 -5.10 -0.62 -5.46
N ALA A 17 -5.66 -1.09 -4.33
CA ALA A 17 -6.44 -0.24 -3.43
C ALA A 17 -5.58 0.90 -2.84
N ILE A 18 -4.37 0.59 -2.38
CA ILE A 18 -3.45 1.60 -1.82
C ILE A 18 -3.01 2.60 -2.90
N LEU A 19 -2.69 2.13 -4.11
CA LEU A 19 -2.32 3.00 -5.24
C LEU A 19 -3.49 3.90 -5.67
N GLN A 20 -4.74 3.41 -5.62
CA GLN A 20 -5.94 4.21 -5.92
C GLN A 20 -6.17 5.34 -4.92
N LEU A 21 -5.69 5.22 -3.68
CA LEU A 21 -5.73 6.31 -2.70
C LEU A 21 -4.72 7.43 -3.03
N GLY A 22 -3.78 7.20 -3.96
CA GLY A 22 -2.76 8.17 -4.35
C GLY A 22 -1.40 7.97 -3.66
N VAL A 23 -1.22 6.84 -2.98
CA VAL A 23 0.06 6.44 -2.37
C VAL A 23 1.06 6.06 -3.47
N LYS A 24 2.35 6.36 -3.26
CA LYS A 24 3.41 6.04 -4.22
C LYS A 24 4.09 4.72 -3.91
N GLN A 25 4.56 4.04 -4.95
CA GLN A 25 5.38 2.84 -4.84
C GLN A 25 6.86 3.20 -4.95
N ASP A 26 7.62 2.95 -3.89
CA ASP A 26 9.05 3.27 -3.85
C ASP A 26 9.91 2.15 -4.44
N GLY A 27 9.43 0.89 -4.37
CA GLY A 27 10.15 -0.23 -4.96
C GLY A 27 9.64 -1.61 -4.57
N SER A 28 10.30 -2.63 -5.10
CA SER A 28 10.09 -4.03 -4.72
C SER A 28 11.39 -4.63 -4.21
N LEU A 29 11.31 -5.32 -3.08
CA LEU A 29 12.40 -6.07 -2.47
C LEU A 29 12.22 -7.55 -2.82
N CYS A 30 13.12 -8.07 -3.65
CA CYS A 30 13.09 -9.47 -4.10
C CYS A 30 13.65 -10.41 -3.03
N ASN A 31 13.00 -11.56 -2.82
CA ASN A 31 13.37 -12.55 -1.79
C ASN A 31 13.55 -11.95 -0.37
N HIS A 32 12.82 -10.88 -0.07
CA HIS A 32 13.01 -10.10 1.16
C HIS A 32 12.68 -10.89 2.43
N LEU A 33 11.71 -11.79 2.36
CA LEU A 33 11.27 -12.58 3.50
C LEU A 33 11.17 -14.05 3.14
N VAL A 34 11.42 -14.91 4.12
CA VAL A 34 11.14 -16.35 4.04
C VAL A 34 9.79 -16.61 4.70
N ALA A 35 8.93 -17.30 3.98
CA ALA A 35 7.64 -17.75 4.44
C ALA A 35 7.76 -18.89 5.46
N ALA A 36 6.69 -19.14 6.22
CA ALA A 36 6.64 -20.29 7.12
C ALA A 36 6.76 -21.66 6.40
N ASP A 37 6.40 -21.71 5.12
CA ASP A 37 6.54 -22.90 4.25
C ASP A 37 7.93 -23.01 3.57
N GLY A 38 8.86 -22.09 3.87
CA GLY A 38 10.20 -22.06 3.28
C GLY A 38 10.30 -21.36 1.92
N SER A 39 9.19 -20.88 1.36
CA SER A 39 9.20 -20.10 0.10
C SER A 39 9.74 -18.68 0.31
N TYR A 40 10.37 -18.11 -0.73
CA TYR A 40 10.75 -16.70 -0.72
C TYR A 40 9.57 -15.80 -1.06
N ARG A 41 9.51 -14.63 -0.41
CA ARG A 41 8.46 -13.63 -0.57
C ARG A 41 9.03 -12.28 -0.97
N ASP A 42 8.55 -11.80 -2.10
CA ASP A 42 8.81 -10.44 -2.55
C ASP A 42 7.89 -9.46 -1.82
N THR A 43 8.48 -8.34 -1.40
CA THR A 43 7.78 -7.27 -0.68
C THR A 43 7.75 -6.02 -1.54
N VAL A 44 6.57 -5.45 -1.74
CA VAL A 44 6.41 -4.12 -2.35
C VAL A 44 6.38 -3.10 -1.22
N VAL A 45 7.20 -2.06 -1.36
CA VAL A 45 7.27 -0.93 -0.45
C VAL A 45 6.55 0.26 -1.08
N LEU A 46 5.63 0.83 -0.32
CA LEU A 46 4.83 2.00 -0.67
C LEU A 46 5.05 3.06 0.42
N SER A 47 4.98 4.33 0.08
CA SER A 47 5.05 5.41 1.07
C SER A 47 4.17 6.59 0.75
N ILE A 48 3.88 7.35 1.81
CA ILE A 48 3.20 8.64 1.75
C ILE A 48 4.08 9.66 2.47
N LEU A 49 4.32 10.79 1.82
CA LEU A 49 4.93 11.95 2.46
C LEU A 49 3.85 12.79 3.15
N GLU A 50 4.25 13.48 4.22
CA GLU A 50 3.39 14.44 4.91
C GLU A 50 2.73 15.48 3.98
N SER A 51 3.44 15.95 2.95
CA SER A 51 2.91 16.87 1.95
C SER A 51 1.84 16.26 1.03
N GLU A 52 1.83 14.93 0.90
CA GLU A 52 0.90 14.18 0.05
C GLU A 52 -0.36 13.77 0.83
N TRP A 53 -0.28 13.77 2.17
CA TRP A 53 -1.36 13.34 3.05
C TRP A 53 -2.71 14.03 2.81
N PRO A 54 -2.80 15.37 2.60
CA PRO A 54 -4.09 16.01 2.36
C PRO A 54 -4.86 15.43 1.18
N VAL A 55 -4.14 15.06 0.10
CA VAL A 55 -4.73 14.46 -1.10
C VAL A 55 -5.18 13.03 -0.82
N VAL A 56 -4.32 12.23 -0.17
CA VAL A 56 -4.64 10.84 0.18
C VAL A 56 -5.83 10.76 1.15
N CYS A 57 -5.87 11.66 2.14
CA CYS A 57 -6.96 11.76 3.10
C CYS A 57 -8.29 12.12 2.41
N ASN A 58 -8.28 13.09 1.48
CA ASN A 58 -9.48 13.45 0.74
C ASN A 58 -10.00 12.28 -0.12
N ASN A 59 -9.10 11.56 -0.80
CA ASN A 59 -9.46 10.35 -1.54
C ASN A 59 -10.07 9.31 -0.59
N LEU A 60 -9.43 9.04 0.54
CA LEU A 60 -9.94 8.09 1.54
C LEU A 60 -11.34 8.48 2.04
N CYS A 61 -11.55 9.74 2.39
CA CYS A 61 -12.87 10.25 2.79
C CYS A 61 -13.93 10.03 1.69
N PHE A 62 -13.59 10.31 0.43
CA PHE A 62 -14.48 10.06 -0.70
C PHE A 62 -14.84 8.57 -0.83
N TRP A 63 -13.87 7.67 -0.72
CA TRP A 63 -14.11 6.22 -0.76
C TRP A 63 -15.03 5.76 0.38
N LEU A 64 -14.80 6.23 1.61
CA LEU A 64 -15.61 5.88 2.77
C LEU A 64 -17.04 6.42 2.69
N GLN A 65 -17.25 7.60 2.09
CA GLN A 65 -18.58 8.16 1.87
C GLN A 65 -19.36 7.42 0.78
N ARG A 66 -18.67 6.87 -0.21
CA ARG A 66 -19.27 6.13 -1.32
C ARG A 66 -19.77 4.75 -0.89
N ASP A 67 -19.07 4.10 0.03
CA ASP A 67 -19.41 2.77 0.53
C ASP A 67 -19.86 2.86 2.01
N PRO A 68 -21.13 3.21 2.30
CA PRO A 68 -21.66 3.26 3.66
C PRO A 68 -21.86 1.87 4.30
N ALA A 69 -21.48 0.80 3.60
CA ALA A 69 -21.60 -0.59 4.06
C ALA A 69 -20.23 -1.13 4.51
N TRP A 70 -19.87 -0.82 5.75
CA TRP A 70 -18.89 -1.56 6.54
C TRP A 70 -19.53 -2.00 7.85
#